data_AF-A0A1F3S9E6-F1
#
_entry.id   AF-A0A1F3S9E6-F1
#
_cell.length_a   1.000
_cell.length_b   1.000
_cell.length_c   1.000
_cell.angle_alpha   90.00
_cell.angle_beta   90.00
_cell.angle_gamma   90.00
#
_symmetry.space_group_name_H-M   'P 1'
#
loop_
_entity.id
_entity.type
_entity.pdbx_description
1 polymer ?
#
loop_
_entity_poly.entity_id
_entity_poly.type
_entity_poly.pdbx_seq_one_letter_code
_entity_poly.pdbx_strand_id
1 'polypeptide(L)'
;IVEVMTSKNVITTSENTDLATAEEILQANKIEKLPVVDDNNKLIGLITFRDIIKVKEHPNSCKDTYGRLRVAAAVGVTADTIERVDALVGAGVDAVVIDTAHGHTEGVIVKLKEVKAKYPELDVVVGNIATAEAALYLVEAGADAVKVGIGPGSICTTRVIAGVGVPQLTAVNDVAMALEGTGVPVIADGGVRYTGDIVKAIAAGADTIMVGSMFAGVEESPGETIIYQGRKFKTYRGMGSLEAMQHGSKDRYFQDSEDDVKKLVPEGISGRVPFKGKLNEVMYQIIGGLRSGMGYCGAADIEHLKGSKFIRITSAGMHESHPHDVTITREAPNYSIK
;
A
#
# COMPACT_ATOMS: atom_id res chain seq x y z
N ILE A 1 31.04 -15.16 28.50
CA ILE A 1 30.79 -14.97 27.05
C ILE A 1 31.97 -15.45 26.22
N VAL A 2 33.22 -15.03 26.50
CA VAL A 2 34.43 -15.46 25.74
C VAL A 2 34.56 -16.99 25.61
N GLU A 3 34.11 -17.74 26.61
CA GLU A 3 34.16 -19.22 26.61
C GLU A 3 33.21 -19.90 25.60
N VAL A 4 32.18 -19.19 25.10
CA VAL A 4 31.16 -19.76 24.19
C VAL A 4 31.21 -19.19 22.77
N MET A 5 32.13 -18.27 22.46
CA MET A 5 32.29 -17.66 21.13
C MET A 5 33.39 -18.35 20.31
N THR A 6 33.14 -18.51 19.02
CA THR A 6 34.17 -18.93 18.06
C THR A 6 35.20 -17.81 17.89
N SER A 7 36.42 -18.04 18.38
CA SER A 7 37.51 -17.04 18.40
C SER A 7 38.59 -17.23 17.34
N LYS A 8 38.52 -18.32 16.58
CA LYS A 8 39.52 -18.69 15.55
C LYS A 8 38.82 -19.00 14.24
N ASN A 9 39.52 -18.75 13.13
CA ASN A 9 39.08 -19.09 11.77
C ASN A 9 37.71 -18.50 11.38
N VAL A 10 37.40 -17.30 11.87
CA VAL A 10 36.23 -16.55 11.39
C VAL A 10 36.55 -16.07 9.97
N ILE A 11 35.88 -16.65 8.99
CA ILE A 11 35.99 -16.23 7.60
C ILE A 11 35.25 -14.89 7.46
N THR A 12 35.91 -13.89 6.88
CA THR A 12 35.37 -12.55 6.65
C THR A 12 35.49 -12.17 5.18
N THR A 13 34.82 -11.10 4.78
CA THR A 13 34.93 -10.50 3.44
C THR A 13 35.07 -8.98 3.52
N SER A 14 35.40 -8.33 2.40
CA SER A 14 35.54 -6.86 2.33
C SER A 14 34.27 -6.16 1.84
N GLU A 15 34.19 -4.84 2.02
CA GLU A 15 33.06 -4.00 1.58
C GLU A 15 32.74 -4.08 0.08
N ASN A 16 33.72 -4.46 -0.74
CA ASN A 16 33.58 -4.54 -2.20
C ASN A 16 33.01 -5.89 -2.69
N THR A 17 32.61 -6.77 -1.78
CA THR A 17 32.10 -8.11 -2.12
C THR A 17 30.64 -8.03 -2.53
N ASP A 18 30.32 -8.40 -3.76
CA ASP A 18 28.94 -8.52 -4.21
C ASP A 18 28.25 -9.79 -3.66
N LEU A 19 26.91 -9.85 -3.78
CA LEU A 19 26.14 -10.99 -3.27
C LEU A 19 26.48 -12.32 -3.95
N ALA A 20 26.90 -12.29 -5.23
CA ALA A 20 27.26 -13.49 -5.98
C ALA A 20 28.56 -14.10 -5.43
N THR A 21 29.59 -13.26 -5.25
CA THR A 21 30.87 -13.65 -4.65
C THR A 21 30.68 -14.07 -3.19
N ALA A 22 29.83 -13.36 -2.43
CA ALA A 22 29.50 -13.75 -1.06
C ALA A 22 28.83 -15.13 -1.00
N GLU A 23 27.97 -15.47 -1.98
CA GLU A 23 27.38 -16.79 -2.09
C GLU A 23 28.44 -17.88 -2.30
N GLU A 24 29.39 -17.65 -3.20
CA GLU A 24 30.50 -18.59 -3.44
C GLU A 24 31.34 -18.81 -2.19
N ILE A 25 31.67 -17.75 -1.45
CA ILE A 25 32.44 -17.84 -0.19
C ILE A 25 31.67 -18.66 0.85
N LEU A 26 30.38 -18.36 1.06
CA LEU A 26 29.52 -19.07 2.02
C LEU A 26 29.41 -20.57 1.66
N GLN A 27 29.24 -20.91 0.39
CA GLN A 27 29.14 -22.29 -0.09
C GLN A 27 30.47 -23.04 0.02
N ALA A 28 31.57 -22.45 -0.44
CA ALA A 28 32.90 -23.06 -0.42
C ALA A 28 33.36 -23.38 1.01
N ASN A 29 33.05 -22.48 1.95
CA ASN A 29 33.41 -22.64 3.36
C ASN A 29 32.34 -23.35 4.21
N LYS A 30 31.16 -23.66 3.62
CA LYS A 30 30.01 -24.29 4.29
C LYS A 30 29.59 -23.56 5.58
N ILE A 31 29.51 -22.24 5.50
CA ILE A 31 29.14 -21.35 6.61
C ILE A 31 27.85 -20.58 6.28
N GLU A 32 27.10 -20.18 7.31
CA GLU A 32 25.83 -19.47 7.15
C GLU A 32 25.94 -17.95 7.29
N LYS A 33 27.07 -17.45 7.81
CA LYS A 33 27.29 -16.06 8.20
C LYS A 33 28.67 -15.63 7.71
N LEU A 34 28.73 -14.51 7.01
CA LEU A 34 29.94 -13.92 6.47
C LEU A 34 30.05 -12.46 6.96
N PRO A 35 30.81 -12.21 8.03
CA PRO A 35 31.10 -10.85 8.49
C PRO A 35 31.85 -10.05 7.42
N VAL A 36 31.44 -8.79 7.25
CA VAL A 36 32.08 -7.83 6.35
C VAL A 36 32.93 -6.90 7.20
N VAL A 37 34.22 -6.78 6.89
CA VAL A 37 35.18 -5.94 7.60
C VAL A 37 35.80 -4.90 6.67
N ASP A 38 36.19 -3.76 7.24
CA ASP A 38 36.99 -2.74 6.54
C ASP A 38 38.49 -3.10 6.53
N ASP A 39 39.31 -2.25 5.90
CA ASP A 39 40.77 -2.42 5.81
C ASP A 39 41.47 -2.47 7.18
N ASN A 40 40.85 -1.95 8.24
CA ASN A 40 41.36 -1.97 9.61
C ASN A 40 40.81 -3.15 10.42
N ASN A 41 40.16 -4.13 9.76
CA ASN A 41 39.52 -5.28 10.37
C ASN A 41 38.40 -4.92 11.36
N LYS A 42 37.73 -3.78 11.15
CA LYS A 42 36.54 -3.36 11.90
C LYS A 42 35.30 -3.93 11.23
N LEU A 43 34.40 -4.52 12.02
CA LEU A 43 33.12 -5.03 11.53
C LEU A 43 32.23 -3.89 11.02
N ILE A 44 31.83 -3.98 9.76
CA ILE A 44 30.96 -3.00 9.08
C ILE A 44 29.66 -3.62 8.55
N GLY A 45 29.55 -4.95 8.49
CA GLY A 45 28.34 -5.61 8.03
C GLY A 45 28.34 -7.12 8.27
N LEU A 46 27.23 -7.75 7.89
CA LEU A 46 27.04 -9.20 7.96
C LEU A 46 26.16 -9.65 6.81
N ILE A 47 26.66 -10.59 6.01
CA ILE A 47 25.87 -11.28 4.98
C ILE A 47 25.48 -12.64 5.54
N THR A 48 24.21 -13.03 5.38
CA THR A 48 23.75 -14.36 5.76
C THR A 48 23.36 -15.18 4.53
N PHE A 49 23.54 -16.50 4.64
CA PHE A 49 23.07 -17.42 3.61
C PHE A 49 21.55 -17.32 3.39
N ARG A 50 20.81 -16.94 4.44
CA ARG A 50 19.36 -16.70 4.38
C ARG A 50 19.01 -15.55 3.44
N ASP A 51 19.81 -14.49 3.40
CA ASP A 51 19.57 -13.34 2.52
C ASP A 51 19.63 -13.77 1.04
N ILE A 52 20.65 -14.58 0.69
CA ILE A 52 20.83 -15.13 -0.65
C ILE A 52 19.66 -16.05 -1.06
N ILE A 53 19.24 -16.96 -0.17
CA ILE A 53 18.06 -17.81 -0.40
C ILE A 53 16.84 -16.93 -0.66
N LYS A 54 16.63 -15.88 0.15
CA LYS A 54 15.47 -15.00 0.02
C LYS A 54 15.46 -14.24 -1.30
N VAL A 55 16.62 -13.82 -1.82
CA VAL A 55 16.71 -13.21 -3.15
C VAL A 55 16.28 -14.19 -4.24
N LYS A 56 16.71 -15.47 -4.15
CA LYS A 56 16.35 -16.51 -5.14
C LYS A 56 14.89 -16.93 -5.05
N GLU A 57 14.34 -17.06 -3.85
CA GLU A 57 12.92 -17.41 -3.62
C GLU A 57 11.96 -16.30 -4.08
N HIS A 58 12.39 -15.04 -4.00
CA HIS A 58 11.56 -13.87 -4.28
C HIS A 58 12.24 -12.92 -5.29
N PRO A 59 12.33 -13.32 -6.57
CA PRO A 59 13.03 -12.54 -7.59
C PRO A 59 12.35 -11.20 -7.90
N ASN A 60 11.03 -11.10 -7.66
CA ASN A 60 10.23 -9.89 -7.89
C ASN A 60 10.03 -9.05 -6.63
N SER A 61 10.89 -9.18 -5.61
CA SER A 61 10.82 -8.36 -4.39
C SER A 61 11.07 -6.88 -4.71
N CYS A 62 10.22 -6.00 -4.18
CA CYS A 62 10.43 -4.56 -4.22
C CYS A 62 11.52 -4.16 -3.21
N LYS A 63 12.68 -3.74 -3.72
CA LYS A 63 13.87 -3.44 -2.93
C LYS A 63 14.39 -2.02 -3.15
N ASP A 64 15.06 -1.49 -2.15
CA ASP A 64 15.84 -0.26 -2.26
C ASP A 64 17.21 -0.53 -2.92
N THR A 65 18.02 0.53 -3.04
CA THR A 65 19.36 0.46 -3.63
C THR A 65 20.35 -0.39 -2.82
N TYR A 66 20.04 -0.68 -1.55
CA TYR A 66 20.84 -1.52 -0.66
C TYR A 66 20.34 -2.99 -0.63
N GLY A 67 19.31 -3.32 -1.41
CA GLY A 67 18.72 -4.66 -1.46
C GLY A 67 17.75 -4.99 -0.33
N ARG A 68 17.40 -4.01 0.52
CA ARG A 68 16.42 -4.14 1.60
C ARG A 68 15.01 -4.02 1.05
N LEU A 69 14.03 -4.63 1.70
CA LEU A 69 12.62 -4.50 1.28
C LEU A 69 12.13 -3.08 1.51
N ARG A 70 11.41 -2.52 0.53
CA ARG A 70 10.84 -1.19 0.67
C ARG A 70 9.64 -1.16 1.61
N VAL A 71 9.50 -0.09 2.38
CA VAL A 71 8.39 0.14 3.31
C VAL A 71 8.02 1.62 3.35
N ALA A 72 6.71 1.90 3.40
CA ALA A 72 6.17 3.23 3.61
C ALA A 72 5.35 3.28 4.91
N ALA A 73 5.23 4.45 5.51
CA ALA A 73 4.51 4.65 6.77
C ALA A 73 3.51 5.80 6.69
N ALA A 74 2.32 5.61 7.26
CA ALA A 74 1.31 6.65 7.34
C ALA A 74 1.60 7.63 8.49
N VAL A 75 1.37 8.92 8.24
CA VAL A 75 1.44 10.01 9.22
C VAL A 75 0.19 10.89 9.10
N GLY A 76 -0.28 11.39 10.23
CA GLY A 76 -1.43 12.31 10.28
C GLY A 76 -1.05 13.75 9.97
N VAL A 77 -1.98 14.68 10.24
CA VAL A 77 -1.74 16.14 10.19
C VAL A 77 -1.92 16.70 11.59
N THR A 78 -0.90 16.49 12.41
CA THR A 78 -0.89 16.76 13.84
C THR A 78 0.36 17.57 14.24
N ALA A 79 0.40 18.04 15.49
CA ALA A 79 1.56 18.74 16.01
C ALA A 79 2.82 17.85 16.09
N ASP A 80 2.66 16.56 16.41
CA ASP A 80 3.74 15.57 16.54
C ASP A 80 4.19 14.95 15.20
N THR A 81 3.58 15.35 14.07
CA THR A 81 3.86 14.73 12.77
C THR A 81 5.35 14.77 12.40
N ILE A 82 6.05 15.88 12.68
CA ILE A 82 7.49 15.99 12.37
C ILE A 82 8.31 15.06 13.26
N GLU A 83 8.00 14.95 14.54
CA GLU A 83 8.67 13.99 15.44
C GLU A 83 8.48 12.53 14.97
N ARG A 84 7.26 12.20 14.53
CA ARG A 84 6.96 10.89 13.95
C ARG A 84 7.75 10.64 12.67
N VAL A 85 7.81 11.62 11.76
CA VAL A 85 8.61 11.51 10.53
C VAL A 85 10.09 11.36 10.85
N ASP A 86 10.63 12.10 11.82
CA ASP A 86 12.02 11.98 12.24
C ASP A 86 12.35 10.55 12.69
N ALA A 87 11.48 9.95 13.51
CA ALA A 87 11.65 8.59 13.99
C ALA A 87 11.58 7.57 12.83
N LEU A 88 10.67 7.77 11.87
CA LEU A 88 10.51 6.89 10.70
C LEU A 88 11.70 6.99 9.75
N VAL A 89 12.20 8.20 9.48
CA VAL A 89 13.42 8.41 8.69
C VAL A 89 14.63 7.82 9.40
N GLY A 90 14.75 8.00 10.72
CA GLY A 90 15.78 7.34 11.53
C GLY A 90 15.74 5.81 11.49
N ALA A 91 14.55 5.23 11.27
CA ALA A 91 14.36 3.80 11.06
C ALA A 91 14.56 3.35 9.60
N GLY A 92 14.77 4.27 8.66
CA GLY A 92 15.03 3.99 7.24
C GLY A 92 13.77 3.73 6.41
N VAL A 93 12.67 4.44 6.68
CA VAL A 93 11.47 4.41 5.82
C VAL A 93 11.79 4.93 4.40
N ASP A 94 11.20 4.32 3.36
CA ASP A 94 11.39 4.76 1.97
C ASP A 94 10.50 5.94 1.61
N ALA A 95 9.27 5.96 2.13
CA ALA A 95 8.28 7.00 1.84
C ALA A 95 7.34 7.21 3.04
N VAL A 96 6.80 8.41 3.17
CA VAL A 96 5.73 8.71 4.13
C VAL A 96 4.43 9.05 3.40
N VAL A 97 3.30 8.67 4.01
CA VAL A 97 1.97 8.94 3.47
C VAL A 97 1.26 9.89 4.43
N ILE A 98 1.14 11.17 4.06
CA ILE A 98 0.29 12.12 4.77
C ILE A 98 -1.16 11.73 4.48
N ASP A 99 -1.82 11.16 5.48
CA ASP A 99 -3.12 10.50 5.36
C ASP A 99 -4.21 11.26 6.12
N THR A 100 -5.04 11.98 5.37
CA THR A 100 -6.19 12.73 5.88
C THR A 100 -7.47 12.39 5.10
N ALA A 101 -8.65 12.59 5.68
CA ALA A 101 -9.91 12.47 4.94
C ALA A 101 -10.07 13.56 3.86
N HIS A 102 -9.44 14.74 4.05
CA HIS A 102 -9.52 15.85 3.10
C HIS A 102 -8.15 16.50 2.85
N GLY A 103 -7.47 16.04 1.81
CA GLY A 103 -6.14 16.51 1.41
C GLY A 103 -6.10 17.95 0.88
N HIS A 104 -7.23 18.50 0.44
CA HIS A 104 -7.32 19.86 -0.10
C HIS A 104 -7.53 20.90 1.02
N THR A 105 -6.65 20.90 2.02
CA THR A 105 -6.73 21.81 3.17
C THR A 105 -5.38 22.48 3.44
N GLU A 106 -5.41 23.71 3.96
CA GLU A 106 -4.19 24.48 4.23
C GLU A 106 -3.25 23.75 5.21
N GLY A 107 -3.79 23.11 6.25
CA GLY A 107 -3.00 22.37 7.23
C GLY A 107 -2.18 21.23 6.61
N VAL A 108 -2.73 20.55 5.59
CA VAL A 108 -2.00 19.51 4.84
C VAL A 108 -0.83 20.11 4.08
N ILE A 109 -1.02 21.26 3.41
CA ILE A 109 0.04 21.92 2.66
C ILE A 109 1.16 22.40 3.57
N VAL A 110 0.81 23.03 4.69
CA VAL A 110 1.79 23.47 5.69
C VAL A 110 2.63 22.27 6.12
N LYS A 111 1.98 21.15 6.45
CA LYS A 111 2.68 19.96 6.91
C LYS A 111 3.55 19.31 5.83
N LEU A 112 3.04 19.20 4.60
CA LEU A 112 3.82 18.72 3.45
C LEU A 112 5.08 19.56 3.24
N LYS A 113 4.95 20.89 3.26
CA LYS A 113 6.10 21.80 3.10
C LYS A 113 7.11 21.68 4.24
N GLU A 114 6.65 21.51 5.48
CA GLU A 114 7.53 21.26 6.63
C GLU A 114 8.33 19.96 6.46
N VAL A 115 7.66 18.87 6.04
CA VAL A 115 8.32 17.58 5.79
C VAL A 115 9.33 17.68 4.66
N LYS A 116 8.95 18.22 3.49
CA LYS A 116 9.86 18.37 2.34
C LYS A 116 11.01 19.35 2.62
N ALA A 117 10.79 20.39 3.43
CA ALA A 117 11.87 21.32 3.81
C ALA A 117 12.93 20.64 4.68
N LYS A 118 12.52 19.72 5.57
CA LYS A 118 13.44 18.99 6.45
C LYS A 118 14.06 17.77 5.77
N TYR A 119 13.30 17.09 4.92
CA TYR A 119 13.69 15.87 4.21
C TYR A 119 13.40 15.99 2.70
N PRO A 120 14.24 16.73 1.94
CA PRO A 120 13.99 16.98 0.51
C PRO A 120 13.95 15.71 -0.35
N GLU A 121 14.77 14.72 0.00
CA GLU A 121 14.92 13.44 -0.71
C GLU A 121 13.91 12.37 -0.28
N LEU A 122 13.10 12.62 0.76
CA LEU A 122 12.08 11.68 1.19
C LEU A 122 10.88 11.78 0.25
N ASP A 123 10.42 10.63 -0.25
CA ASP A 123 9.18 10.53 -1.02
C ASP A 123 7.97 10.76 -0.08
N VAL A 124 7.13 11.74 -0.43
CA VAL A 124 5.93 12.11 0.34
C VAL A 124 4.68 11.92 -0.53
N VAL A 125 3.91 10.89 -0.20
CA VAL A 125 2.58 10.65 -0.78
C VAL A 125 1.54 11.43 0.02
N VAL A 126 0.63 12.13 -0.64
CA VAL A 126 -0.40 12.93 0.05
C VAL A 126 -1.81 12.60 -0.43
N GLY A 127 -2.73 12.44 0.52
CA GLY A 127 -4.14 12.29 0.21
C GLY A 127 -5.03 12.23 1.46
N ASN A 128 -6.34 12.02 1.33
CA ASN A 128 -7.03 11.72 0.07
C ASN A 128 -7.60 12.95 -0.62
N ILE A 129 -7.57 12.93 -1.94
CA ILE A 129 -8.21 13.92 -2.81
C ILE A 129 -9.16 13.23 -3.79
N ALA A 130 -10.02 14.00 -4.46
CA ALA A 130 -10.94 13.46 -5.46
C ALA A 130 -11.20 14.40 -6.66
N THR A 131 -10.46 15.50 -6.77
CA THR A 131 -10.63 16.51 -7.84
C THR A 131 -9.29 16.95 -8.41
N ALA A 132 -9.31 17.45 -9.65
CA ALA A 132 -8.15 17.96 -10.37
C ALA A 132 -7.45 19.12 -9.63
N GLU A 133 -8.23 20.06 -9.10
CA GLU A 133 -7.72 21.24 -8.39
C GLU A 133 -6.95 20.84 -7.13
N ALA A 134 -7.49 19.87 -6.38
CA ALA A 134 -6.82 19.34 -5.20
C ALA A 134 -5.49 18.65 -5.56
N ALA A 135 -5.44 17.95 -6.71
CA ALA A 135 -4.21 17.30 -7.18
C ALA A 135 -3.12 18.32 -7.51
N LEU A 136 -3.46 19.33 -8.32
CA LEU A 136 -2.53 20.40 -8.68
C LEU A 136 -2.04 21.16 -7.43
N TYR A 137 -2.95 21.44 -6.49
CA TYR A 137 -2.61 22.11 -5.24
C TYR A 137 -1.58 21.34 -4.39
N LEU A 138 -1.70 20.01 -4.32
CA LEU A 138 -0.73 19.16 -3.61
C LEU A 138 0.61 19.06 -4.37
N VAL A 139 0.56 18.95 -5.69
CA VAL A 139 1.77 18.86 -6.54
C VAL A 139 2.57 20.15 -6.50
N GLU A 140 1.91 21.32 -6.59
CA GLU A 140 2.56 22.63 -6.45
C GLU A 140 3.23 22.83 -5.08
N ALA A 141 2.74 22.14 -4.04
CA ALA A 141 3.32 22.15 -2.71
C ALA A 141 4.47 21.14 -2.51
N GLY A 142 4.75 20.29 -3.50
CA GLY A 142 5.86 19.34 -3.49
C GLY A 142 5.50 17.91 -3.11
N ALA A 143 4.24 17.48 -3.31
CA ALA A 143 3.88 16.07 -3.17
C ALA A 143 4.54 15.24 -4.27
N ASP A 144 5.20 14.14 -3.90
CA ASP A 144 5.87 13.22 -4.84
C ASP A 144 4.90 12.19 -5.43
N ALA A 145 3.73 11.99 -4.80
CA ALA A 145 2.60 11.22 -5.33
C ALA A 145 1.28 11.67 -4.70
N VAL A 146 0.17 11.46 -5.39
CA VAL A 146 -1.18 11.76 -4.85
C VAL A 146 -2.01 10.50 -4.65
N LYS A 147 -2.72 10.44 -3.52
CA LYS A 147 -3.65 9.34 -3.17
C LYS A 147 -5.09 9.77 -3.37
N VAL A 148 -5.78 9.09 -4.29
CA VAL A 148 -7.09 9.50 -4.83
C VAL A 148 -8.21 8.58 -4.35
N GLY A 149 -9.22 9.16 -3.71
CA GLY A 149 -10.48 8.50 -3.40
C GLY A 149 -11.13 9.02 -2.12
N ILE A 150 -12.32 9.61 -2.23
CA ILE A 150 -13.12 10.06 -1.08
C ILE A 150 -14.43 9.26 -1.01
N GLY A 151 -14.55 8.48 0.06
CA GLY A 151 -15.69 7.59 0.32
C GLY A 151 -15.85 6.31 -0.53
N PRO A 152 -14.91 5.84 -1.38
CA PRO A 152 -15.12 4.62 -2.18
C PRO A 152 -14.88 3.32 -1.39
N GLY A 153 -14.24 3.40 -0.23
CA GLY A 153 -13.83 2.23 0.54
C GLY A 153 -15.02 1.40 1.01
N SER A 154 -14.88 0.07 1.02
CA SER A 154 -15.97 -0.88 1.33
C SER A 154 -16.56 -0.76 2.74
N ILE A 155 -15.90 -0.01 3.62
CA ILE A 155 -16.27 0.20 5.02
C ILE A 155 -16.31 1.69 5.40
N CYS A 156 -16.19 2.57 4.40
CA CYS A 156 -16.25 4.01 4.59
C CYS A 156 -17.70 4.47 4.40
N THR A 157 -18.17 5.33 5.30
CA THR A 157 -19.52 5.89 5.28
C THR A 157 -19.52 7.40 5.03
N THR A 158 -18.38 8.03 4.72
CA THR A 158 -18.25 9.48 4.41
C THR A 158 -19.32 9.99 3.45
N ARG A 159 -19.59 9.27 2.34
CA ARG A 159 -20.63 9.67 1.37
C ARG A 159 -22.04 9.66 1.94
N VAL A 160 -22.30 8.80 2.93
CA VAL A 160 -23.62 8.64 3.54
C VAL A 160 -23.78 9.62 4.71
N ILE A 161 -22.76 9.74 5.56
CA ILE A 161 -22.80 10.52 6.80
C ILE A 161 -22.53 11.99 6.54
N ALA A 162 -21.46 12.32 5.81
CA ALA A 162 -21.08 13.69 5.49
C ALA A 162 -21.68 14.17 4.14
N GLY A 163 -22.15 13.26 3.29
CA GLY A 163 -22.67 13.61 1.96
C GLY A 163 -21.57 13.96 0.94
N VAL A 164 -20.30 13.66 1.24
CA VAL A 164 -19.14 14.08 0.44
C VAL A 164 -18.49 12.90 -0.29
N GLY A 165 -18.18 13.09 -1.57
CA GLY A 165 -17.36 12.15 -2.36
C GLY A 165 -17.60 12.24 -3.86
N VAL A 166 -16.74 11.56 -4.63
CA VAL A 166 -16.80 11.49 -6.10
C VAL A 166 -16.72 10.02 -6.54
N PRO A 167 -17.52 9.54 -7.50
CA PRO A 167 -17.38 8.18 -8.04
C PRO A 167 -15.92 7.86 -8.40
N GLN A 168 -15.40 6.73 -7.91
CA GLN A 168 -13.95 6.49 -7.86
C GLN A 168 -13.27 6.52 -9.23
N LEU A 169 -13.91 5.93 -10.24
CA LEU A 169 -13.34 5.91 -11.59
C LEU A 169 -13.26 7.31 -12.19
N THR A 170 -14.25 8.17 -11.92
CA THR A 170 -14.23 9.58 -12.31
C THR A 170 -13.14 10.34 -11.57
N ALA A 171 -13.04 10.18 -10.24
CA ALA A 171 -12.02 10.84 -9.44
C ALA A 171 -10.59 10.50 -9.92
N VAL A 172 -10.33 9.22 -10.21
CA VAL A 172 -9.04 8.77 -10.74
C VAL A 172 -8.77 9.36 -12.12
N ASN A 173 -9.75 9.29 -13.04
CA ASN A 173 -9.62 9.82 -14.39
C ASN A 173 -9.35 11.33 -14.39
N ASP A 174 -10.13 12.10 -13.63
CA ASP A 174 -10.03 13.56 -13.61
C ASP A 174 -8.70 14.02 -13.00
N VAL A 175 -8.23 13.34 -11.93
CA VAL A 175 -6.92 13.63 -11.33
C VAL A 175 -5.78 13.22 -12.27
N ALA A 176 -5.85 12.05 -12.90
CA ALA A 176 -4.82 11.59 -13.82
C ALA A 176 -4.68 12.51 -15.04
N MET A 177 -5.80 12.98 -15.60
CA MET A 177 -5.79 13.97 -16.68
C MET A 177 -5.17 15.30 -16.24
N ALA A 178 -5.46 15.75 -15.01
CA ALA A 178 -4.92 17.01 -14.49
C ALA A 178 -3.40 16.94 -14.24
N LEU A 179 -2.88 15.76 -13.91
CA LEU A 179 -1.46 15.54 -13.63
C LEU A 179 -0.65 15.06 -14.83
N GLU A 180 -1.26 14.96 -16.01
CA GLU A 180 -0.57 14.54 -17.22
C GLU A 180 0.64 15.44 -17.52
N GLY A 181 1.80 14.83 -17.76
CA GLY A 181 3.06 15.55 -18.02
C GLY A 181 3.77 16.12 -16.78
N THR A 182 3.17 16.04 -15.59
CA THR A 182 3.84 16.49 -14.34
C THR A 182 4.88 15.50 -13.83
N GLY A 183 4.76 14.22 -14.22
CA GLY A 183 5.58 13.13 -13.68
C GLY A 183 5.17 12.64 -12.29
N VAL A 184 4.13 13.24 -11.68
CA VAL A 184 3.65 12.83 -10.35
C VAL A 184 2.65 11.67 -10.48
N PRO A 185 2.94 10.49 -9.88
CA PRO A 185 2.06 9.33 -9.97
C PRO A 185 0.78 9.45 -9.14
N VAL A 186 -0.25 8.77 -9.62
CA VAL A 186 -1.60 8.70 -9.04
C VAL A 186 -1.85 7.30 -8.44
N ILE A 187 -2.25 7.28 -7.16
CA ILE A 187 -2.63 6.06 -6.45
C ILE A 187 -4.16 6.01 -6.30
N ALA A 188 -4.81 5.03 -6.91
CA ALA A 188 -6.25 4.81 -6.72
C ALA A 188 -6.52 4.05 -5.40
N ASP A 189 -7.09 4.72 -4.41
CA ASP A 189 -7.32 4.18 -3.05
C ASP A 189 -8.80 3.88 -2.80
N GLY A 190 -9.11 2.59 -2.63
CA GLY A 190 -10.44 2.10 -2.26
C GLY A 190 -11.38 1.81 -3.44
N GLY A 191 -12.52 1.16 -3.13
CA GLY A 191 -13.55 0.80 -4.10
C GLY A 191 -13.29 -0.45 -4.96
N VAL A 192 -12.09 -1.02 -4.90
CA VAL A 192 -11.72 -2.24 -5.64
C VAL A 192 -12.36 -3.48 -4.99
N ARG A 193 -13.17 -4.22 -5.76
CA ARG A 193 -13.83 -5.44 -5.31
C ARG A 193 -13.26 -6.67 -6.00
N TYR A 194 -13.02 -6.56 -7.30
CA TYR A 194 -12.52 -7.62 -8.16
C TYR A 194 -11.25 -7.18 -8.88
N THR A 195 -10.49 -8.15 -9.40
CA THR A 195 -9.25 -7.87 -10.16
C THR A 195 -9.51 -7.02 -11.40
N GLY A 196 -10.69 -7.12 -12.01
CA GLY A 196 -11.09 -6.24 -13.12
C GLY A 196 -11.26 -4.77 -12.72
N ASP A 197 -11.55 -4.46 -11.44
CA ASP A 197 -11.61 -3.06 -10.97
C ASP A 197 -10.20 -2.44 -10.92
N ILE A 198 -9.15 -3.24 -10.69
CA ILE A 198 -7.74 -2.80 -10.76
C ILE A 198 -7.37 -2.43 -12.20
N VAL A 199 -7.75 -3.28 -13.17
CA VAL A 199 -7.54 -3.01 -14.60
C VAL A 199 -8.19 -1.68 -14.98
N LYS A 200 -9.44 -1.45 -14.55
CA LYS A 200 -10.18 -0.22 -14.85
C LYS A 200 -9.53 1.01 -14.21
N ALA A 201 -9.05 0.91 -12.96
CA ALA A 201 -8.39 2.03 -12.29
C ALA A 201 -7.10 2.44 -13.01
N ILE A 202 -6.28 1.47 -13.41
CA ILE A 202 -5.05 1.73 -14.18
C ILE A 202 -5.37 2.26 -15.58
N ALA A 203 -6.34 1.65 -16.27
CA ALA A 203 -6.80 2.12 -17.58
C ALA A 203 -7.36 3.55 -17.54
N ALA A 204 -7.92 3.97 -16.40
CA ALA A 204 -8.38 5.34 -16.17
C ALA A 204 -7.24 6.32 -15.84
N GLY A 205 -5.98 5.87 -15.74
CA GLY A 205 -4.82 6.73 -15.58
C GLY A 205 -4.07 6.60 -14.25
N ALA A 206 -4.50 5.73 -13.32
CA ALA A 206 -3.72 5.47 -12.11
C ALA A 206 -2.42 4.69 -12.42
N ASP A 207 -1.33 5.04 -11.74
CA ASP A 207 -0.06 4.31 -11.78
C ASP A 207 -0.12 3.06 -10.91
N THR A 208 -0.78 3.19 -9.75
CA THR A 208 -0.89 2.10 -8.78
C THR A 208 -2.25 2.11 -8.09
N ILE A 209 -2.54 1.03 -7.37
CA ILE A 209 -3.76 0.85 -6.58
C ILE A 209 -3.41 0.60 -5.12
N MET A 210 -4.22 1.12 -4.21
CA MET A 210 -4.18 0.80 -2.78
C MET A 210 -5.46 0.07 -2.39
N VAL A 211 -5.31 -1.13 -1.81
CA VAL A 211 -6.44 -2.01 -1.47
C VAL A 211 -6.41 -2.45 -0.01
N GLY A 212 -7.52 -2.23 0.68
CA GLY A 212 -7.71 -2.69 2.06
C GLY A 212 -8.40 -4.06 2.13
N SER A 213 -9.69 -4.11 1.76
CA SER A 213 -10.56 -5.28 1.93
C SER A 213 -10.08 -6.53 1.15
N MET A 214 -9.34 -6.34 0.07
CA MET A 214 -8.74 -7.45 -0.67
C MET A 214 -7.70 -8.20 0.17
N PHE A 215 -6.88 -7.47 0.94
CA PHE A 215 -5.82 -8.01 1.79
C PHE A 215 -6.24 -8.27 3.23
N ALA A 216 -7.30 -7.63 3.74
CA ALA A 216 -7.71 -7.78 5.14
C ALA A 216 -7.94 -9.24 5.57
N GLY A 217 -8.34 -10.12 4.63
CA GLY A 217 -8.63 -11.53 4.88
C GLY A 217 -7.43 -12.48 4.83
N VAL A 218 -6.22 -12.00 4.47
CA VAL A 218 -5.04 -12.87 4.33
C VAL A 218 -4.42 -13.20 5.69
N GLU A 219 -3.64 -14.27 5.77
CA GLU A 219 -2.98 -14.73 6.98
C GLU A 219 -2.09 -13.64 7.61
N GLU A 220 -1.32 -12.96 6.78
CA GLU A 220 -0.34 -11.92 7.13
C GLU A 220 -0.98 -10.61 7.62
N SER A 221 -2.29 -10.43 7.44
CA SER A 221 -2.97 -9.23 7.93
C SER A 221 -3.00 -9.20 9.47
N PRO A 222 -2.94 -8.02 10.11
CA PRO A 222 -2.91 -7.92 11.57
C PRO A 222 -4.25 -8.24 12.25
N GLY A 223 -5.34 -8.34 11.48
CA GLY A 223 -6.67 -8.65 12.02
C GLY A 223 -6.72 -10.04 12.68
N GLU A 224 -7.54 -10.16 13.72
CA GLU A 224 -7.76 -11.41 14.43
C GLU A 224 -8.51 -12.40 13.55
N THR A 225 -8.10 -13.68 13.58
CA THR A 225 -8.84 -14.75 12.91
C THR A 225 -9.94 -15.29 13.82
N ILE A 226 -11.19 -15.11 13.42
CA ILE A 226 -12.37 -15.54 14.18
C ILE A 226 -13.13 -16.64 13.45
N ILE A 227 -13.82 -17.51 14.20
CA ILE A 227 -14.72 -18.53 13.63
C ILE A 227 -16.15 -18.02 13.75
N TYR A 228 -16.88 -18.02 12.63
CA TYR A 228 -18.30 -17.70 12.61
C TYR A 228 -19.04 -18.64 11.68
N GLN A 229 -20.12 -19.25 12.17
CA GLN A 229 -20.91 -20.25 11.43
C GLN A 229 -20.03 -21.34 10.79
N GLY A 230 -19.01 -21.80 11.54
CA GLY A 230 -18.08 -22.84 11.09
C GLY A 230 -17.07 -22.42 10.02
N ARG A 231 -17.01 -21.14 9.63
CA ARG A 231 -16.04 -20.61 8.66
C ARG A 231 -15.07 -19.64 9.33
N LYS A 232 -13.85 -19.54 8.80
CA LYS A 232 -12.82 -18.59 9.25
C LYS A 232 -13.05 -17.22 8.62
N PHE A 233 -12.95 -16.17 9.44
CA PHE A 233 -13.00 -14.77 9.06
C PHE A 233 -11.84 -14.02 9.71
N LYS A 234 -11.53 -12.84 9.19
CA LYS A 234 -10.62 -11.86 9.81
C LYS A 234 -11.40 -10.61 10.20
N THR A 235 -11.07 -10.00 11.34
CA THR A 235 -11.60 -8.69 11.73
C THR A 235 -11.07 -7.60 10.78
N TYR A 236 -11.93 -6.66 10.40
CA TYR A 236 -11.58 -5.58 9.48
C TYR A 236 -12.37 -4.31 9.84
N ARG A 237 -11.66 -3.21 10.11
CA ARG A 237 -12.25 -1.94 10.53
C ARG A 237 -11.73 -0.77 9.72
N GLY A 238 -12.56 0.25 9.59
CA GLY A 238 -12.24 1.46 8.82
C GLY A 238 -11.63 2.49 9.74
N MET A 239 -10.74 3.32 9.22
CA MET A 239 -10.11 4.36 10.05
C MET A 239 -11.13 5.34 10.64
N GLY A 240 -12.30 5.51 9.98
CA GLY A 240 -13.40 6.32 10.50
C GLY A 240 -14.35 5.58 11.43
N SER A 241 -14.10 4.32 11.77
CA SER A 241 -14.93 3.60 12.75
C SER A 241 -14.59 4.05 14.17
N LEU A 242 -15.58 4.01 15.07
CA LEU A 242 -15.37 4.35 16.48
C LEU A 242 -14.18 3.59 17.09
N GLU A 243 -14.06 2.32 16.74
CA GLU A 243 -13.00 1.45 17.22
C GLU A 243 -11.61 1.92 16.75
N ALA A 244 -11.46 2.33 15.50
CA ALA A 244 -10.19 2.85 15.00
C ALA A 244 -9.90 4.25 15.56
N MET A 245 -10.90 5.12 15.67
CA MET A 245 -10.76 6.47 16.19
C MET A 245 -10.32 6.46 17.67
N GLN A 246 -10.84 5.55 18.48
CA GLN A 246 -10.37 5.31 19.85
C GLN A 246 -8.89 4.93 19.94
N HIS A 247 -8.32 4.36 18.88
CA HIS A 247 -6.93 3.92 18.80
C HIS A 247 -6.04 4.88 17.99
N GLY A 248 -6.43 6.17 17.89
CA GLY A 248 -5.54 7.22 17.40
C GLY A 248 -5.69 7.57 15.92
N SER A 249 -6.91 7.50 15.38
CA SER A 249 -7.21 7.97 14.01
C SER A 249 -8.25 9.09 13.96
N LYS A 250 -8.46 9.79 15.09
CA LYS A 250 -9.41 10.92 15.19
C LYS A 250 -8.98 12.11 14.35
N ASP A 251 -7.68 12.40 14.31
CA ASP A 251 -7.07 13.51 13.58
C ASP A 251 -7.38 13.45 12.09
N ARG A 252 -7.38 12.24 11.51
CA ARG A 252 -7.73 11.98 10.11
C ARG A 252 -9.12 12.52 9.74
N TYR A 253 -10.06 12.56 10.68
CA TYR A 253 -11.44 13.03 10.50
C TYR A 253 -11.72 14.33 11.26
N PHE A 254 -10.68 15.10 11.61
CA PHE A 254 -10.80 16.41 12.27
C PHE A 254 -11.52 16.37 13.62
N GLN A 255 -11.44 15.24 14.32
CA GLN A 255 -12.11 15.00 15.60
C GLN A 255 -11.13 14.78 16.77
N ASP A 256 -9.88 15.22 16.61
CA ASP A 256 -8.81 15.08 17.63
C ASP A 256 -9.21 15.74 18.97
N SER A 257 -9.83 16.92 18.91
CA SER A 257 -10.27 17.66 20.09
C SER A 257 -11.45 17.05 20.84
N GLU A 258 -12.06 15.96 20.36
CA GLU A 258 -13.21 15.32 21.01
C GLU A 258 -12.78 14.11 21.84
N ASP A 259 -12.76 14.28 23.15
CA ASP A 259 -12.41 13.23 24.11
C ASP A 259 -13.57 12.27 24.40
N ASP A 260 -14.83 12.72 24.27
CA ASP A 260 -15.99 11.86 24.52
C ASP A 260 -16.29 11.00 23.29
N VAL A 261 -15.98 9.71 23.40
CA VAL A 261 -16.30 8.70 22.38
C VAL A 261 -17.76 8.78 21.92
N LYS A 262 -18.71 9.11 22.82
CA LYS A 262 -20.14 9.17 22.48
C LYS A 262 -20.49 10.32 21.55
N LYS A 263 -19.63 11.34 21.46
CA LYS A 263 -19.80 12.50 20.59
C LYS A 263 -19.05 12.37 19.27
N LEU A 264 -18.20 11.36 19.12
CA LEU A 264 -17.55 11.07 17.85
C LEU A 264 -18.62 10.76 16.78
N VAL A 265 -18.41 11.33 15.59
CA VAL A 265 -19.23 11.12 14.40
C VAL A 265 -18.44 10.20 13.46
N PRO A 266 -18.67 8.88 13.49
CA PRO A 266 -17.88 7.93 12.72
C PRO A 266 -18.22 7.97 11.22
N GLU A 267 -17.18 8.04 10.40
CA GLU A 267 -17.24 7.94 8.94
C GLU A 267 -16.79 6.57 8.41
N GLY A 268 -16.83 5.56 9.26
CA GLY A 268 -16.58 4.17 8.89
C GLY A 268 -17.20 3.16 9.85
N ILE A 269 -17.14 1.90 9.45
CA ILE A 269 -17.67 0.76 10.23
C ILE A 269 -16.60 -0.27 10.54
N SER A 270 -16.85 -1.09 11.55
CA SER A 270 -16.10 -2.32 11.83
C SER A 270 -16.91 -3.52 11.34
N GLY A 271 -16.22 -4.49 10.75
CA GLY A 271 -16.82 -5.69 10.20
C GLY A 271 -15.83 -6.85 10.15
N ARG A 272 -16.15 -7.83 9.32
CA ARG A 272 -15.31 -9.01 9.09
C ARG A 272 -15.27 -9.36 7.61
N VAL A 273 -14.17 -9.97 7.20
CA VAL A 273 -13.97 -10.48 5.84
C VAL A 273 -13.65 -11.96 5.88
N PRO A 274 -14.07 -12.77 4.89
CA PRO A 274 -13.68 -14.18 4.83
C PRO A 274 -12.15 -14.34 4.86
N PHE A 275 -11.67 -15.39 5.52
CA PHE A 275 -10.25 -15.76 5.46
C PHE A 275 -9.88 -16.21 4.05
N LYS A 276 -8.79 -15.68 3.49
CA LYS A 276 -8.40 -15.84 2.08
C LYS A 276 -7.15 -16.68 1.85
N GLY A 277 -6.59 -17.29 2.88
CA GLY A 277 -5.29 -17.96 2.77
C GLY A 277 -4.14 -16.97 2.83
N LYS A 278 -3.08 -17.24 2.09
CA LYS A 278 -1.84 -16.44 2.13
C LYS A 278 -1.87 -15.29 1.14
N LEU A 279 -1.13 -14.22 1.43
CA LEU A 279 -1.05 -13.05 0.56
C LEU A 279 -0.55 -13.39 -0.85
N ASN A 280 0.41 -14.30 -0.96
CA ASN A 280 0.97 -14.71 -2.26
C ASN A 280 -0.09 -15.33 -3.20
N GLU A 281 -1.06 -16.09 -2.66
CA GLU A 281 -2.17 -16.70 -3.41
C GLU A 281 -3.11 -15.62 -3.96
N VAL A 282 -3.43 -14.62 -3.14
CA VAL A 282 -4.25 -13.46 -3.54
C VAL A 282 -3.52 -12.62 -4.59
N MET A 283 -2.22 -12.35 -4.38
CA MET A 283 -1.40 -11.58 -5.33
C MET A 283 -1.29 -12.26 -6.69
N TYR A 284 -1.17 -13.60 -6.72
CA TYR A 284 -1.17 -14.35 -7.98
C TYR A 284 -2.44 -14.09 -8.80
N GLN A 285 -3.61 -14.10 -8.15
CA GLN A 285 -4.88 -13.82 -8.82
C GLN A 285 -5.00 -12.36 -9.27
N ILE A 286 -4.55 -11.40 -8.45
CA ILE A 286 -4.52 -9.98 -8.81
C ILE A 286 -3.66 -9.74 -10.07
N ILE A 287 -2.43 -10.25 -10.08
CA ILE A 287 -1.51 -10.10 -11.21
C ILE A 287 -2.05 -10.82 -12.45
N GLY A 288 -2.63 -12.02 -12.28
CA GLY A 288 -3.25 -12.77 -13.38
C GLY A 288 -4.43 -12.02 -14.01
N GLY A 289 -5.30 -11.43 -13.18
CA GLY A 289 -6.42 -10.60 -13.65
C GLY A 289 -5.97 -9.35 -14.39
N LEU A 290 -4.94 -8.67 -13.87
CA LEU A 290 -4.35 -7.51 -14.52
C LEU A 290 -3.75 -7.86 -15.89
N ARG A 291 -2.92 -8.90 -15.97
CA ARG A 291 -2.33 -9.38 -17.22
C ARG A 291 -3.38 -9.80 -18.25
N SER A 292 -4.46 -10.44 -17.81
CA SER A 292 -5.59 -10.79 -18.67
C SER A 292 -6.24 -9.54 -19.26
N GLY A 293 -6.54 -8.54 -18.42
CA GLY A 293 -7.10 -7.26 -18.86
C GLY A 293 -6.18 -6.52 -19.84
N MET A 294 -4.88 -6.46 -19.56
CA MET A 294 -3.87 -5.91 -20.46
C MET A 294 -3.86 -6.62 -21.82
N GLY A 295 -3.94 -7.96 -21.83
CA GLY A 295 -4.02 -8.75 -23.05
C GLY A 295 -5.22 -8.40 -23.93
N TYR A 296 -6.42 -8.26 -23.34
CA TYR A 296 -7.62 -7.85 -24.08
C TYR A 296 -7.53 -6.41 -24.59
N CYS A 297 -6.87 -5.51 -23.86
CA CYS A 297 -6.65 -4.13 -24.27
C CYS A 297 -5.47 -3.97 -25.26
N GLY A 298 -4.69 -5.02 -25.53
CA GLY A 298 -3.48 -4.95 -26.36
C GLY A 298 -2.35 -4.15 -25.72
N ALA A 299 -2.33 -4.02 -24.39
CA ALA A 299 -1.34 -3.26 -23.64
C ALA A 299 -0.16 -4.14 -23.22
N ALA A 300 1.06 -3.77 -23.60
CA ALA A 300 2.28 -4.53 -23.26
C ALA A 300 2.75 -4.30 -21.82
N ASP A 301 2.44 -3.13 -21.25
CA ASP A 301 2.81 -2.69 -19.91
C ASP A 301 1.71 -1.77 -19.33
N ILE A 302 1.96 -1.24 -18.12
CA ILE A 302 1.03 -0.36 -17.41
C ILE A 302 0.81 0.96 -18.15
N GLU A 303 1.86 1.54 -18.74
CA GLU A 303 1.77 2.81 -19.47
C GLU A 303 0.87 2.67 -20.71
N HIS A 304 0.99 1.56 -21.44
CA HIS A 304 0.13 1.29 -22.59
C HIS A 304 -1.31 0.92 -22.20
N LEU A 305 -1.58 0.55 -20.94
CA LEU A 305 -2.94 0.29 -20.47
C LEU A 305 -3.68 1.59 -20.13
N LYS A 306 -2.98 2.59 -19.59
CA LYS A 306 -3.54 3.92 -19.28
C LYS A 306 -4.13 4.57 -20.54
N GLY A 307 -5.27 5.23 -20.39
CA GLY A 307 -5.99 5.86 -21.51
C GLY A 307 -6.77 4.87 -22.40
N SER A 308 -6.89 3.61 -22.00
CA SER A 308 -7.73 2.63 -22.71
C SER A 308 -9.18 3.10 -22.81
N LYS A 309 -9.86 2.68 -23.89
CA LYS A 309 -11.25 3.09 -24.15
C LYS A 309 -12.23 2.32 -23.27
N PHE A 310 -13.20 3.05 -22.73
CA PHE A 310 -14.29 2.48 -21.94
C PHE A 310 -15.63 2.59 -22.68
N ILE A 311 -16.55 1.68 -22.35
CA ILE A 311 -17.97 1.79 -22.69
C ILE A 311 -18.79 1.84 -21.40
N ARG A 312 -19.72 2.80 -21.31
CA ARG A 312 -20.65 2.90 -20.18
C ARG A 312 -21.75 1.87 -20.35
N ILE A 313 -22.08 1.18 -19.28
CA ILE A 313 -23.13 0.17 -19.24
C ILE A 313 -24.24 0.59 -18.27
N THR A 314 -25.43 0.06 -18.47
CA THR A 314 -26.56 0.21 -17.53
C THR A 314 -26.44 -0.80 -16.39
N SER A 315 -27.31 -0.69 -15.38
CA SER A 315 -27.41 -1.69 -14.31
C SER A 315 -27.74 -3.10 -14.85
N ALA A 316 -28.51 -3.20 -15.95
CA ALA A 316 -28.77 -4.47 -16.61
C ALA A 316 -27.49 -5.06 -17.23
N GLY A 317 -26.65 -4.23 -17.85
CA GLY A 317 -25.34 -4.66 -18.34
C GLY A 317 -24.39 -5.11 -17.23
N MET A 318 -24.49 -4.51 -16.03
CA MET A 318 -23.73 -4.98 -14.86
C MET A 318 -24.20 -6.36 -14.39
N HIS A 319 -25.52 -6.61 -14.41
CA HIS A 319 -26.07 -7.94 -14.12
C HIS A 319 -25.62 -8.97 -15.15
N GLU A 320 -25.70 -8.63 -16.44
CA GLU A 320 -25.18 -9.45 -17.55
C GLU A 320 -23.68 -9.77 -17.39
N SER A 321 -22.89 -8.81 -16.90
CA SER A 321 -21.45 -9.00 -16.71
C SER A 321 -21.08 -10.01 -15.61
N HIS A 322 -21.98 -10.26 -14.66
CA HIS A 322 -21.78 -11.28 -13.61
C HIS A 322 -22.40 -12.60 -14.10
N PRO A 323 -21.95 -13.79 -13.63
CA PRO A 323 -22.64 -15.03 -13.90
C PRO A 323 -24.10 -14.93 -13.47
N HIS A 324 -25.01 -15.21 -14.40
CA HIS A 324 -26.45 -15.15 -14.23
C HIS A 324 -27.08 -16.42 -14.83
N ASP A 325 -28.34 -16.70 -14.48
CA ASP A 325 -29.11 -17.87 -14.93
C ASP A 325 -28.51 -19.25 -14.62
N VAL A 326 -27.63 -19.33 -13.61
CA VAL A 326 -27.04 -20.58 -13.11
C VAL A 326 -26.89 -20.59 -11.59
N THR A 327 -26.93 -21.79 -10.99
CA THR A 327 -26.59 -21.97 -9.58
C THR A 327 -25.09 -22.22 -9.44
N ILE A 328 -24.38 -21.33 -8.72
CA ILE A 328 -22.95 -21.50 -8.45
C ILE A 328 -22.76 -22.66 -7.46
N THR A 329 -22.12 -23.74 -7.92
CA THR A 329 -21.80 -24.91 -7.08
C THR A 329 -20.43 -24.80 -6.41
N ARG A 330 -19.52 -24.03 -6.99
CA ARG A 330 -18.17 -23.77 -6.46
C ARG A 330 -17.68 -22.40 -6.91
N GLU A 331 -17.26 -21.58 -5.97
CA GLU A 331 -16.66 -20.27 -6.26
C GLU A 331 -15.20 -20.39 -6.69
N ALA A 332 -14.74 -19.43 -7.48
CA ALA A 332 -13.35 -19.31 -7.90
C ALA A 332 -12.59 -18.38 -6.92
N PRO A 333 -11.26 -18.55 -6.74
CA PRO A 333 -10.48 -17.72 -5.82
C PRO A 333 -10.54 -16.21 -6.11
N ASN A 334 -10.80 -15.82 -7.35
CA ASN A 334 -10.85 -14.45 -7.84
C ASN A 334 -12.29 -13.91 -7.98
N TYR A 335 -13.32 -14.70 -7.65
CA TYR A 335 -14.71 -14.30 -7.88
C TYR A 335 -15.69 -14.92 -6.86
N SER A 336 -16.47 -14.06 -6.21
CA SER A 336 -17.58 -14.43 -5.34
C SER A 336 -18.69 -13.38 -5.47
N ILE A 337 -19.94 -13.81 -5.55
CA ILE A 337 -21.09 -12.91 -5.56
C ILE A 337 -21.41 -12.56 -4.13
N LYS A 338 -21.37 -11.26 -3.81
CA LYS A 338 -21.95 -10.71 -2.58
C LYS A 338 -23.25 -9.99 -2.89
#